data_AF-A0A7X9CYP4-F1
#
_entry.id   AF-A0A7X9CYP4-F1
#
_cell.length_a   1.000
_cell.length_b   1.000
_cell.length_c   1.000
_cell.angle_alpha   90.00
_cell.angle_beta   90.00
_cell.angle_gamma   90.00
#
_symmetry.space_group_name_H-M   'P 1'
#
loop_
_entity.id
_entity.type
_entity.pdbx_description
1 polymer ?
#
loop_
_entity_poly.entity_id
_entity_poly.type
_entity_poly.pdbx_seq_one_letter_code
_entity_poly.pdbx_strand_id
1 'polypeptide(L)'
;EQKHQLNDTLSHWRLTTFLIFSVGYLMIIADFRKPVRRRNLGDEGTNGQPENTSFLQRGVHYQLFVRGGIRERCGLRASKKTALGLSNRAKQREGHSDDRKVSGTLTALPSLSRRLLSSWNELWHQRRIKRKRLPVLDKRMRFGKIRYHRALILLFAFMLLEVLFHAITSAALYQQVAPLGDRQYYTSNSYATEVYEYVAALKREYKGLPWRAEILPDTCVNDPFLFGTNGLSLFASPFPQASINYFSDLGYPTNGVNSMQYKESTIVMDSILSINHLIVRDNRVFDDRTRTLVATGEETRLYENRDALPFGFFVSSNAGYLDGEILPDDHLDVQNQLLRALGGEANVFVKDSFVPWEMEGCFVEPSYEPYSFRVVREKGNHEWAFLVYDVPEDGIYYIAWEDFSVGITYSNGFVGDDQFFQLGGSKRGIGDVGFLEEGTKLHFRVSMSAENAVEGEFRACVYRLDEEAWNISRERLATYPLKLDSFGSGYFDGTITAPETGYLFLPTTINPGWTFRVDGQVTESMAIRDCFIIVPLSAGEHTVSARFVPVGFGTGIGMTVAGFVAIAAYAVLKRNKRNKKQEELRRKRIQEHNVRPPALL
;
A
#
# COMPACT_ATOMS: atom_id res chain seq x y z
N GLU A 1 -26.88 6.84 17.16
CA GLU A 1 -26.46 7.90 16.23
C GLU A 1 -25.09 8.44 16.59
N GLN A 2 -24.03 8.11 15.84
CA GLN A 2 -22.77 8.84 15.89
C GLN A 2 -22.16 8.92 14.50
N LYS A 3 -22.34 10.08 13.87
CA LYS A 3 -21.73 10.48 12.59
C LYS A 3 -20.22 10.27 12.65
N HIS A 4 -19.71 9.29 11.92
CA HIS A 4 -18.30 9.17 11.60
C HIS A 4 -18.03 10.03 10.37
N GLN A 5 -17.28 11.13 10.56
CA GLN A 5 -16.65 11.83 9.46
C GLN A 5 -15.32 11.15 9.14
N LEU A 6 -15.28 10.56 7.95
CA LEU A 6 -14.12 10.13 7.19
C LEU A 6 -13.01 11.20 7.20
N ASN A 7 -11.76 10.79 7.45
CA ASN A 7 -10.59 11.09 6.61
C ASN A 7 -9.30 10.69 7.32
N ASP A 8 -8.71 9.54 6.97
CA ASP A 8 -7.27 9.34 7.24
C ASP A 8 -6.59 8.35 6.28
N THR A 9 -6.60 8.70 4.99
CA THR A 9 -5.57 8.25 4.02
C THR A 9 -4.63 9.38 3.59
N LEU A 10 -4.82 10.58 4.17
CA LEU A 10 -4.02 11.76 3.86
C LEU A 10 -2.75 11.89 4.71
N SER A 11 -2.50 11.00 5.69
CA SER A 11 -1.44 11.20 6.70
C SER A 11 -0.01 11.17 6.14
N HIS A 12 0.32 10.28 5.20
CA HIS A 12 1.68 10.13 4.69
C HIS A 12 2.05 11.20 3.65
N TRP A 13 1.11 11.54 2.77
CA TRP A 13 1.28 12.64 1.82
C TRP A 13 1.20 14.00 2.51
N ARG A 14 0.37 14.17 3.55
CA ARG A 14 0.40 15.39 4.39
C ARG A 14 1.73 15.51 5.10
N LEU A 15 2.27 14.46 5.74
CA LEU A 15 3.59 14.54 6.40
C LEU A 15 4.71 14.93 5.43
N THR A 16 4.74 14.31 4.24
CA THR A 16 5.79 14.59 3.23
C THR A 16 5.63 16.00 2.65
N THR A 17 4.40 16.38 2.29
CA THR A 17 4.05 17.71 1.79
C THR A 17 4.34 18.76 2.86
N PHE A 18 3.97 18.51 4.12
CA PHE A 18 4.17 19.40 5.25
C PHE A 18 5.65 19.54 5.61
N LEU A 19 6.45 18.48 5.53
CA LEU A 19 7.90 18.57 5.74
C LEU A 19 8.56 19.42 4.65
N ILE A 20 8.18 19.19 3.38
CA ILE A 20 8.70 19.95 2.24
C ILE A 20 8.27 21.42 2.29
N PHE A 21 6.98 21.70 2.57
CA PHE A 21 6.47 23.06 2.70
C PHE A 21 6.96 23.76 3.97
N SER A 22 7.17 23.06 5.09
CA SER A 22 7.73 23.65 6.32
C SER A 22 9.21 24.01 6.15
N VAL A 23 10.00 23.16 5.49
CA VAL A 23 11.39 23.47 5.14
C VAL A 23 11.45 24.62 4.13
N GLY A 24 10.56 24.64 3.13
CA GLY A 24 10.40 25.75 2.19
C GLY A 24 9.98 27.07 2.85
N TYR A 25 9.05 27.01 3.81
CA TYR A 25 8.55 28.16 4.57
C TYR A 25 9.64 28.77 5.47
N LEU A 26 10.45 27.94 6.12
CA LEU A 26 11.62 28.39 6.90
C LEU A 26 12.70 29.04 6.04
N MET A 27 12.87 28.55 4.81
CA MET A 27 13.79 29.12 3.83
C MET A 27 13.33 30.50 3.33
N ILE A 28 12.02 30.70 3.17
CA ILE A 28 11.40 31.97 2.72
C ILE A 28 11.38 33.00 3.87
N ILE A 29 11.03 32.61 5.09
CA ILE A 29 11.04 33.50 6.27
C ILE A 29 12.45 33.97 6.63
N ALA A 30 13.46 33.10 6.47
CA ALA A 30 14.86 33.49 6.66
C ALA A 30 15.33 34.60 5.68
N ASP A 31 14.67 34.74 4.52
CA ASP A 31 14.96 35.77 3.51
C ASP A 31 14.16 37.08 3.71
N PHE A 32 13.00 37.04 4.39
CA PHE A 32 12.12 38.21 4.57
C PHE A 32 12.57 39.26 5.60
N ARG A 33 13.74 39.13 6.23
CA ARG A 33 14.28 40.14 7.16
C ARG A 33 15.58 40.78 6.67
N LYS A 34 15.47 41.67 5.68
CA LYS A 34 16.29 42.89 5.66
C LYS A 34 15.42 44.05 6.14
N PRO A 35 15.86 44.86 7.12
CA PRO A 35 15.09 46.04 7.50
C PRO A 35 15.01 47.00 6.31
N VAL A 36 13.77 47.37 5.97
CA VAL A 36 13.43 48.50 5.10
C VAL A 36 14.06 49.76 5.71
N ARG A 37 14.87 50.48 4.92
CA ARG A 37 15.30 51.85 5.23
C ARG A 37 14.05 52.72 5.44
N ARG A 38 13.93 53.40 6.58
CA ARG A 38 13.20 54.67 6.65
C ARG A 38 14.18 55.83 6.45
N ARG A 39 13.76 56.76 5.59
CA ARG A 39 14.42 57.98 5.09
C ARG A 39 14.62 59.04 6.19
N ASN A 40 15.64 59.86 5.96
CA ASN A 40 15.80 61.30 6.24
C ASN A 40 15.04 61.93 7.41
N LEU A 41 15.82 62.47 8.36
CA LEU A 41 15.56 63.76 9.00
C LEU A 41 16.93 64.38 9.31
N GLY A 42 17.21 65.49 8.65
CA GLY A 42 18.45 66.26 8.69
C GLY A 42 18.24 67.51 7.84
N ASP A 43 17.52 68.47 8.42
CA ASP A 43 17.47 69.92 8.21
C ASP A 43 16.51 70.38 9.33
N GLU A 44 16.81 71.26 10.29
CA GLU A 44 17.78 72.33 10.42
C GLU A 44 18.49 72.18 11.79
N GLY A 45 19.74 72.58 11.99
CA GLY A 45 20.09 73.99 12.08
C GLY A 45 20.21 74.38 13.55
N THR A 46 21.45 74.35 14.00
CA THR A 46 21.99 74.87 15.26
C THR A 46 21.65 76.36 15.50
N ASN A 47 21.25 76.71 16.73
CA ASN A 47 21.81 77.87 17.42
C ASN A 47 21.88 77.56 18.92
N GLY A 48 23.11 77.46 19.43
CA GLY A 48 23.42 77.05 20.80
C GLY A 48 24.89 76.67 20.90
N GLN A 49 25.70 77.66 21.27
CA GLN A 49 27.16 77.67 21.25
C GLN A 49 27.84 76.66 22.20
N PRO A 50 29.16 76.41 21.99
CA PRO A 50 29.93 75.32 22.61
C PRO A 50 30.81 75.79 23.77
N GLU A 51 31.30 74.86 24.59
CA GLU A 51 32.64 74.98 25.17
C GLU A 51 33.23 73.62 25.60
N ASN A 52 34.55 73.52 25.44
CA ASN A 52 35.41 72.36 25.69
C ASN A 52 35.37 71.88 27.15
N THR A 53 35.58 70.58 27.37
CA THR A 53 36.73 70.08 28.15
C THR A 53 36.86 68.55 28.08
N SER A 54 38.10 68.12 27.91
CA SER A 54 38.60 66.74 27.82
C SER A 54 38.67 66.03 29.18
N PHE A 55 38.52 64.70 29.21
CA PHE A 55 39.35 63.84 30.06
C PHE A 55 39.60 62.44 29.43
N LEU A 56 40.81 61.95 29.68
CA LEU A 56 41.52 60.81 29.08
C LEU A 56 41.28 59.44 29.79
N GLN A 57 41.53 58.35 29.04
CA GLN A 57 42.06 57.03 29.45
C GLN A 57 41.11 56.06 30.23
N ARG A 58 41.13 54.72 30.06
CA ARG A 58 42.22 53.72 29.94
C ARG A 58 41.73 52.47 29.17
N GLY A 59 42.63 51.82 28.44
CA GLY A 59 42.36 50.52 27.78
C GLY A 59 42.61 49.32 28.70
N VAL A 60 41.88 48.22 28.48
CA VAL A 60 42.21 46.89 29.04
C VAL A 60 42.42 45.90 27.90
N HIS A 61 43.58 45.25 27.93
CA HIS A 61 44.02 44.19 27.03
C HIS A 61 43.55 42.82 27.57
N TYR A 62 43.02 41.96 26.68
CA TYR A 62 43.01 40.51 26.91
C TYR A 62 43.66 39.82 25.69
N GLN A 63 44.68 38.99 25.95
CA GLN A 63 45.19 37.98 25.02
C GLN A 63 44.58 36.64 25.40
N LEU A 64 44.08 35.88 24.42
CA LEU A 64 43.80 34.46 24.57
C LEU A 64 44.23 33.72 23.30
N PHE A 65 45.08 32.73 23.51
CA PHE A 65 45.74 31.86 22.54
C PHE A 65 44.72 31.02 21.74
N VAL A 66 45.01 30.77 20.46
CA VAL A 66 44.36 29.69 19.70
C VAL A 66 45.37 28.56 19.54
N ARG A 67 45.11 27.45 20.23
CA ARG A 67 45.75 26.14 20.00
C ARG A 67 45.13 25.53 18.74
N GLY A 68 45.99 25.03 17.85
CA GLY A 68 45.64 24.61 16.51
C GLY A 68 44.79 23.33 16.42
N GLY A 69 44.11 23.20 15.28
CA GLY A 69 43.49 21.98 14.80
C GLY A 69 43.63 21.94 13.27
N ILE A 70 44.49 21.04 12.80
CA ILE A 70 44.83 20.80 11.40
C ILE A 70 43.74 19.95 10.74
N ARG A 71 43.33 20.32 9.53
CA ARG A 71 42.79 19.39 8.51
C ARG A 71 43.11 19.94 7.13
N GLU A 72 44.13 19.36 6.49
CA GLU A 72 44.53 19.65 5.11
C GLU A 72 43.58 18.98 4.10
N ARG A 73 43.39 19.64 2.94
CA ARG A 73 43.05 18.98 1.68
C ARG A 73 43.92 19.55 0.56
N CYS A 74 44.60 18.61 -0.11
CA CYS A 74 45.04 18.52 -1.50
C CYS A 74 45.11 19.77 -2.38
N GLY A 75 46.27 19.94 -3.02
CA GLY A 75 46.52 20.90 -4.08
C GLY A 75 46.12 20.42 -5.48
N LEU A 76 46.17 21.36 -6.43
CA LEU A 76 46.11 21.14 -7.88
C LEU A 76 46.99 22.18 -8.57
N ARG A 77 47.88 21.70 -9.45
CA ARG A 77 48.74 22.44 -10.39
C ARG A 77 47.98 22.72 -11.70
N ALA A 78 48.47 23.70 -12.47
CA ALA A 78 48.24 23.78 -13.91
C ALA A 78 49.40 24.45 -14.66
N SER A 79 49.51 24.08 -15.95
CA SER A 79 50.23 24.72 -17.10
C SER A 79 51.70 24.28 -17.32
N LYS A 80 52.17 23.84 -18.52
CA LYS A 80 51.82 24.20 -19.93
C LYS A 80 52.36 23.16 -20.97
N LYS A 81 51.87 23.21 -22.22
CA LYS A 81 52.26 22.48 -23.48
C LYS A 81 53.75 22.71 -23.87
N THR A 82 54.47 21.88 -24.65
CA THR A 82 54.33 21.60 -26.11
C THR A 82 55.28 20.46 -26.62
N ALA A 83 54.84 19.71 -27.66
CA ALA A 83 55.52 18.98 -28.76
C ALA A 83 56.59 17.86 -28.58
N LEU A 84 56.26 16.69 -29.19
CA LEU A 84 57.01 15.69 -29.99
C LEU A 84 58.39 15.13 -29.56
N GLY A 85 58.50 13.79 -29.50
CA GLY A 85 59.76 13.04 -29.67
C GLY A 85 59.81 11.70 -28.92
N LEU A 86 60.00 10.60 -29.65
CA LEU A 86 59.86 9.18 -29.26
C LEU A 86 60.92 8.56 -28.31
N SER A 87 60.47 7.46 -27.67
CA SER A 87 61.22 6.29 -27.14
C SER A 87 61.99 6.49 -25.82
N ASN A 88 62.12 5.53 -24.88
CA ASN A 88 61.89 4.09 -24.89
C ASN A 88 61.64 3.55 -23.45
N ARG A 89 61.01 2.38 -23.39
CA ARG A 89 60.54 1.58 -22.22
C ARG A 89 61.64 1.02 -21.31
N ALA A 90 61.32 0.83 -20.01
CA ALA A 90 61.44 -0.42 -19.20
C ALA A 90 61.23 -0.09 -17.70
N LYS A 91 60.21 -0.64 -16.99
CA LYS A 91 60.20 -1.86 -16.11
C LYS A 91 61.12 -1.73 -14.87
N GLN A 92 60.84 -2.15 -13.63
CA GLN A 92 59.88 -3.05 -12.93
C GLN A 92 60.04 -2.75 -11.40
N ARG A 93 59.02 -2.83 -10.50
CA ARG A 93 58.66 -3.94 -9.55
C ARG A 93 59.84 -4.45 -8.69
N GLU A 94 59.76 -4.81 -7.40
CA GLU A 94 58.76 -5.33 -6.43
C GLU A 94 59.40 -5.19 -5.00
N GLY A 95 58.70 -5.10 -3.87
CA GLY A 95 58.16 -6.21 -3.02
C GLY A 95 58.36 -5.82 -1.52
N HIS A 96 57.31 -5.82 -0.66
CA HIS A 96 56.96 -6.80 0.40
C HIS A 96 58.01 -6.97 1.52
N SER A 97 57.73 -7.06 2.83
CA SER A 97 56.50 -7.24 3.65
C SER A 97 56.86 -7.16 5.16
N ASP A 98 55.87 -6.81 6.01
CA ASP A 98 55.56 -7.35 7.36
C ASP A 98 56.57 -7.27 8.54
N ASP A 99 56.21 -7.13 9.84
CA ASP A 99 54.96 -6.91 10.58
C ASP A 99 55.31 -6.50 12.05
N ARG A 100 54.32 -5.92 12.76
CA ARG A 100 54.06 -5.90 14.24
C ARG A 100 54.90 -5.16 15.31
N LYS A 101 54.17 -4.22 15.95
CA LYS A 101 53.90 -3.95 17.40
C LYS A 101 55.05 -3.76 18.40
N VAL A 102 55.05 -2.60 19.09
CA VAL A 102 55.31 -2.45 20.55
C VAL A 102 54.69 -1.13 21.09
N SER A 103 54.15 -1.18 22.32
CA SER A 103 53.75 -0.07 23.19
C SER A 103 54.91 0.43 24.05
N GLY A 104 55.02 1.74 24.34
CA GLY A 104 55.96 2.20 25.37
C GLY A 104 56.05 3.72 25.51
N THR A 105 55.78 4.19 26.72
CA THR A 105 55.74 5.57 27.20
C THR A 105 57.12 6.16 27.55
N LEU A 106 57.18 7.50 27.39
CA LEU A 106 57.83 8.51 28.24
C LEU A 106 59.37 8.70 28.25
N THR A 107 59.69 10.01 28.16
CA THR A 107 60.90 10.72 28.63
C THR A 107 62.20 10.49 27.87
N ALA A 108 63.11 11.44 27.69
CA ALA A 108 63.15 12.90 27.69
C ALA A 108 64.58 13.25 27.21
N LEU A 109 64.77 14.47 26.69
CA LEU A 109 66.06 15.19 26.56
C LEU A 109 67.05 14.70 25.46
N PRO A 110 68.09 15.47 25.10
CA PRO A 110 68.07 16.85 24.63
C PRO A 110 69.01 17.09 23.41
N SER A 111 68.81 18.25 22.76
CA SER A 111 69.81 19.13 22.12
C SER A 111 70.95 18.58 21.26
N LEU A 112 70.96 18.98 19.98
CA LEU A 112 72.12 19.47 19.19
C LEU A 112 71.54 19.96 17.84
N SER A 113 71.09 21.21 17.73
CA SER A 113 71.85 22.43 17.45
C SER A 113 72.58 22.45 16.10
N ARG A 114 72.19 23.46 15.29
CA ARG A 114 72.97 24.16 14.26
C ARG A 114 73.18 23.48 12.90
N ARG A 115 72.15 23.54 12.04
CA ARG A 115 72.32 23.85 10.59
C ARG A 115 71.06 24.19 9.76
N LEU A 116 69.94 24.57 10.40
CA LEU A 116 68.70 25.00 9.70
C LEU A 116 68.21 26.40 10.12
N LEU A 117 69.11 27.24 10.61
CA LEU A 117 68.80 28.54 11.23
C LEU A 117 69.06 29.77 10.34
N SER A 118 69.28 29.60 9.02
CA SER A 118 69.48 30.75 8.11
C SER A 118 68.34 31.00 7.12
N SER A 119 67.31 30.15 7.04
CA SER A 119 66.14 30.39 6.15
C SER A 119 64.85 30.76 6.90
N TRP A 120 64.88 30.78 8.24
CA TRP A 120 63.73 31.11 9.08
C TRP A 120 63.67 32.58 9.54
N ASN A 121 64.79 33.32 9.48
CA ASN A 121 64.83 34.74 9.86
C ASN A 121 64.19 35.67 8.82
N GLU A 122 64.08 35.24 7.56
CA GLU A 122 63.45 36.05 6.51
C GLU A 122 61.92 35.85 6.45
N LEU A 123 61.42 34.73 7.00
CA LEU A 123 59.99 34.45 7.17
C LEU A 123 59.40 35.04 8.46
N TRP A 124 60.22 35.44 9.43
CA TRP A 124 59.77 36.05 10.69
C TRP A 124 59.47 37.55 10.58
N HIS A 125 60.10 38.27 9.66
CA HIS A 125 59.91 39.73 9.51
C HIS A 125 58.69 40.17 8.69
N GLN A 126 57.90 39.26 8.11
CA GLN A 126 56.63 39.61 7.46
C GLN A 126 55.37 39.37 8.30
N ARG A 127 55.51 39.10 9.61
CA ARG A 127 54.37 39.23 10.53
C ARG A 127 54.23 40.67 11.03
N ARG A 128 53.99 41.63 10.11
CA ARG A 128 53.19 42.80 10.49
C ARG A 128 51.78 42.29 10.77
N ILE A 129 51.54 41.92 12.02
CA ILE A 129 50.20 41.78 12.58
C ILE A 129 49.55 43.16 12.43
N LYS A 130 48.91 43.43 11.28
CA LYS A 130 47.94 44.50 11.20
C LYS A 130 46.81 44.05 12.12
N ARG A 131 46.83 44.56 13.35
CA ARG A 131 45.65 44.62 14.22
C ARG A 131 44.56 45.25 13.37
N LYS A 132 43.71 44.42 12.75
CA LYS A 132 42.48 44.91 12.15
C LYS A 132 41.67 45.47 13.31
N ARG A 133 41.65 46.81 13.45
CA ARG A 133 40.51 47.47 14.06
C ARG A 133 39.33 47.10 13.17
N LEU A 134 38.61 46.06 13.56
CA LEU A 134 37.26 45.87 13.07
C LEU A 134 36.51 47.14 13.46
N PRO A 135 35.76 47.78 12.56
CA PRO A 135 34.84 48.82 12.98
C PRO A 135 33.97 48.21 14.08
N VAL A 136 33.70 48.99 15.12
CA VAL A 136 32.76 48.61 16.19
C VAL A 136 31.38 48.54 15.54
N LEU A 137 31.12 47.44 14.82
CA LEU A 137 29.77 46.96 14.63
C LEU A 137 29.37 46.53 16.03
N ASP A 138 28.52 47.36 16.64
CA ASP A 138 27.99 47.21 17.99
C ASP A 138 27.91 45.73 18.34
N LYS A 139 28.65 45.29 19.37
CA LYS A 139 28.70 43.88 19.80
C LYS A 139 27.26 43.34 19.91
N ARG A 140 26.32 44.18 20.36
CA ARG A 140 24.89 43.87 20.45
C ARG A 140 24.28 43.41 19.12
N MET A 141 24.64 43.99 17.98
CA MET A 141 24.07 43.62 16.67
C MET A 141 24.57 42.29 16.09
N ARG A 142 25.85 41.94 16.25
CA ARG A 142 26.37 40.62 15.81
C ARG A 142 25.90 39.49 16.73
N PHE A 143 25.95 39.72 18.05
CA PHE A 143 25.39 38.77 19.01
C PHE A 143 23.88 38.62 18.80
N GLY A 144 23.15 39.69 18.46
CA GLY A 144 21.73 39.65 18.11
C GLY A 144 21.41 38.77 16.90
N LYS A 145 22.15 38.88 15.78
CA LYS A 145 21.91 38.04 14.58
C LYS A 145 22.23 36.56 14.79
N ILE A 146 23.31 36.25 15.51
CA ILE A 146 23.68 34.86 15.83
C ILE A 146 22.70 34.28 16.86
N ARG A 147 22.31 35.05 17.88
CA ARG A 147 21.27 34.65 18.84
C ARG A 147 19.92 34.45 18.15
N TYR A 148 19.57 35.30 17.19
CA TYR A 148 18.31 35.17 16.44
C TYR A 148 18.30 33.92 15.54
N HIS A 149 19.37 33.63 14.78
CA HIS A 149 19.43 32.40 13.98
C HIS A 149 19.46 31.15 14.85
N ARG A 150 20.19 31.19 15.98
CA ARG A 150 20.16 30.11 16.96
C ARG A 150 18.76 29.95 17.56
N ALA A 151 18.08 31.04 17.89
CA ALA A 151 16.71 31.02 18.39
C ALA A 151 15.72 30.47 17.36
N LEU A 152 15.92 30.73 16.07
CA LEU A 152 15.05 30.22 15.00
C LEU A 152 15.29 28.74 14.72
N ILE A 153 16.55 28.29 14.75
CA ILE A 153 16.90 26.87 14.69
C ILE A 153 16.37 26.15 15.93
N LEU A 154 16.50 26.76 17.11
CA LEU A 154 15.95 26.21 18.36
C LEU A 154 14.43 26.17 18.32
N LEU A 155 13.75 27.20 17.79
CA LEU A 155 12.31 27.22 17.63
C LEU A 155 11.84 26.16 16.62
N PHE A 156 12.54 26.00 15.50
CA PHE A 156 12.24 24.93 14.54
C PHE A 156 12.46 23.55 15.16
N ALA A 157 13.61 23.34 15.81
CA ALA A 157 13.89 22.09 16.51
C ALA A 157 12.83 21.83 17.59
N PHE A 158 12.39 22.87 18.29
CA PHE A 158 11.32 22.79 19.28
C PHE A 158 9.98 22.43 18.63
N MET A 159 9.56 23.10 17.57
CA MET A 159 8.31 22.77 16.85
C MET A 159 8.36 21.36 16.24
N LEU A 160 9.51 20.96 15.68
CA LEU A 160 9.69 19.60 15.15
C LEU A 160 9.64 18.56 16.27
N LEU A 161 10.32 18.83 17.40
CA LEU A 161 10.26 17.98 18.59
C LEU A 161 8.86 17.94 19.16
N GLU A 162 8.13 19.05 19.20
CA GLU A 162 6.75 19.15 19.68
C GLU A 162 5.81 18.36 18.78
N VAL A 163 5.91 18.48 17.45
CA VAL A 163 5.10 17.71 16.51
C VAL A 163 5.46 16.22 16.56
N LEU A 164 6.73 15.86 16.64
CA LEU A 164 7.16 14.47 16.79
C LEU A 164 6.71 13.91 18.14
N PHE A 165 6.87 14.67 19.22
CA PHE A 165 6.41 14.29 20.55
C PHE A 165 4.91 14.10 20.55
N HIS A 166 4.13 15.03 20.00
CA HIS A 166 2.68 14.87 19.85
C HIS A 166 2.33 13.67 18.98
N ALA A 167 2.95 13.48 17.82
CA ALA A 167 2.66 12.33 16.98
C ALA A 167 2.97 11.00 17.69
N ILE A 168 4.12 10.88 18.34
CA ILE A 168 4.55 9.68 19.06
C ILE A 168 3.69 9.46 20.31
N THR A 169 3.45 10.49 21.11
CA THR A 169 2.64 10.37 22.33
C THR A 169 1.18 10.14 22.01
N SER A 170 0.61 10.80 21.00
CA SER A 170 -0.73 10.51 20.52
C SER A 170 -0.82 9.08 20.01
N ALA A 171 0.16 8.58 19.22
CA ALA A 171 0.16 7.18 18.80
C ALA A 171 0.27 6.20 19.98
N ALA A 172 1.16 6.47 20.94
CA ALA A 172 1.36 5.63 22.12
C ALA A 172 0.17 5.66 23.10
N LEU A 173 -0.43 6.84 23.32
CA LEU A 173 -1.64 7.00 24.14
C LEU A 173 -2.86 6.43 23.43
N TYR A 174 -2.94 6.56 22.10
CA TYR A 174 -4.02 5.96 21.32
C TYR A 174 -4.03 4.44 21.49
N GLN A 175 -2.87 3.78 21.54
CA GLN A 175 -2.77 2.36 21.88
C GLN A 175 -3.22 2.01 23.31
N GLN A 176 -3.22 2.96 24.24
CA GLN A 176 -3.66 2.76 25.63
C GLN A 176 -5.15 3.07 25.84
N VAL A 177 -5.71 4.00 25.07
CA VAL A 177 -7.06 4.53 25.26
C VAL A 177 -8.05 3.96 24.24
N ALA A 178 -7.60 3.65 23.01
CA ALA A 178 -8.38 2.92 22.03
C ALA A 178 -7.99 1.43 22.11
N PRO A 179 -8.94 0.51 22.35
CA PRO A 179 -8.68 -0.91 22.25
C PRO A 179 -8.36 -1.24 20.78
N LEU A 180 -7.07 -1.31 20.46
CA LEU A 180 -6.59 -1.87 19.20
C LEU A 180 -6.34 -3.34 19.44
N GLY A 181 -7.00 -4.21 18.67
CA GLY A 181 -6.68 -5.64 18.69
C GLY A 181 -5.23 -5.83 18.26
N ASP A 182 -4.40 -6.38 19.15
CA ASP A 182 -3.06 -6.83 18.77
C ASP A 182 -3.19 -7.95 17.72
N ARG A 183 -2.36 -7.90 16.67
CA ARG A 183 -2.28 -8.96 15.66
C ARG A 183 -2.05 -10.33 16.30
N GLN A 184 -1.32 -10.37 17.42
CA GLN A 184 -1.09 -11.59 18.17
C GLN A 184 -2.39 -12.32 18.53
N TYR A 185 -3.47 -11.61 18.88
CA TYR A 185 -4.75 -12.26 19.19
C TYR A 185 -5.33 -13.07 18.02
N TYR A 186 -4.99 -12.71 16.78
CA TYR A 186 -5.40 -13.45 15.58
C TYR A 186 -4.41 -14.56 15.22
N THR A 187 -3.12 -14.37 15.50
CA THR A 187 -2.04 -15.22 14.96
C THR A 187 -1.35 -16.13 15.97
N SER A 188 -1.47 -15.88 17.27
CA SER A 188 -0.82 -16.67 18.33
C SER A 188 -1.71 -17.82 18.78
N ASN A 189 -2.11 -18.68 17.85
CA ASN A 189 -2.88 -19.89 18.10
C ASN A 189 -2.44 -21.00 17.11
N SER A 190 -2.80 -22.24 17.45
CA SER A 190 -2.55 -23.47 16.66
C SER A 190 -3.07 -23.32 15.24
N TYR A 191 -4.35 -22.97 15.08
CA TYR A 191 -4.99 -22.68 13.79
C TYR A 191 -4.16 -21.78 12.88
N ALA A 192 -3.77 -20.60 13.36
CA ALA A 192 -3.01 -19.64 12.55
C ALA A 192 -1.63 -20.15 12.18
N THR A 193 -1.01 -20.94 13.07
CA THR A 193 0.30 -21.57 12.82
C THR A 193 0.19 -22.57 11.66
N GLU A 194 -0.82 -23.45 11.68
CA GLU A 194 -1.09 -24.41 10.59
C GLU A 194 -1.36 -23.69 9.26
N VAL A 195 -2.20 -22.65 9.27
CA VAL A 195 -2.48 -21.84 8.08
C VAL A 195 -1.19 -21.23 7.53
N TYR A 196 -0.33 -20.66 8.37
CA TYR A 196 0.96 -20.12 7.92
C TYR A 196 1.88 -21.19 7.32
N GLU A 197 1.87 -22.42 7.84
CA GLU A 197 2.64 -23.54 7.30
C GLU A 197 2.15 -23.96 5.92
N TYR A 198 0.83 -24.12 5.74
CA TYR A 198 0.23 -24.37 4.42
C TYR A 198 0.56 -23.26 3.43
N VAL A 199 0.38 -22.00 3.81
CA VAL A 199 0.68 -20.86 2.94
C VAL A 199 2.16 -20.79 2.57
N ALA A 200 3.06 -21.13 3.50
CA ALA A 200 4.49 -21.18 3.23
C ALA A 200 4.87 -22.35 2.29
N ALA A 201 4.16 -23.48 2.36
CA ALA A 201 4.31 -24.58 1.39
C ALA A 201 3.82 -24.15 0.00
N LEU A 202 2.61 -23.63 -0.10
CA LEU A 202 2.02 -23.16 -1.37
C LEU A 202 2.86 -22.07 -2.04
N LYS A 203 3.41 -21.11 -1.28
CA LYS A 203 4.32 -20.09 -1.82
C LYS A 203 5.61 -20.66 -2.42
N ARG A 204 6.10 -21.78 -1.88
CA ARG A 204 7.31 -22.45 -2.39
C ARG A 204 6.98 -23.22 -3.66
N GLU A 205 5.86 -23.92 -3.66
CA GLU A 205 5.36 -24.71 -4.80
C GLU A 205 5.03 -23.82 -6.01
N TYR A 206 4.24 -22.77 -5.80
CA TYR A 206 3.78 -21.86 -6.85
C TYR A 206 4.70 -20.65 -7.04
N LYS A 207 6.00 -20.80 -6.76
CA LYS A 207 6.95 -19.68 -6.91
C LYS A 207 7.05 -19.25 -8.38
N GLY A 208 6.56 -18.04 -8.67
CA GLY A 208 6.53 -17.50 -10.03
C GLY A 208 5.38 -18.03 -10.89
N LEU A 209 4.40 -18.69 -10.26
CA LEU A 209 3.17 -19.17 -10.89
C LEU A 209 1.97 -18.52 -10.19
N PRO A 210 0.84 -18.35 -10.90
CA PRO A 210 -0.40 -17.93 -10.27
C PRO A 210 -0.91 -19.05 -9.36
N TRP A 211 -1.45 -18.64 -8.21
CA TRP A 211 -2.22 -19.50 -7.32
C TRP A 211 -3.12 -18.60 -6.48
N ARG A 212 -4.28 -19.10 -6.07
CA ARG A 212 -5.11 -18.45 -5.04
C ARG A 212 -5.54 -19.47 -3.99
N ALA A 213 -5.72 -18.98 -2.77
CA ALA A 213 -6.25 -19.75 -1.67
C ALA A 213 -7.15 -18.89 -0.79
N GLU A 214 -8.26 -19.48 -0.37
CA GLU A 214 -9.21 -18.88 0.58
C GLU A 214 -9.29 -19.70 1.86
N ILE A 215 -9.90 -19.11 2.88
CA ILE A 215 -9.98 -19.65 4.24
C ILE A 215 -11.44 -19.66 4.68
N LEU A 216 -11.89 -20.79 5.23
CA LEU A 216 -13.28 -21.00 5.61
C LEU A 216 -13.41 -21.72 6.96
N PRO A 217 -14.20 -21.17 7.92
CA PRO A 217 -14.67 -19.80 7.97
C PRO A 217 -13.48 -18.82 8.10
N ASP A 218 -13.66 -17.59 7.64
CA ASP A 218 -12.66 -16.54 7.76
C ASP A 218 -12.44 -16.13 9.22
N THR A 219 -11.19 -15.75 9.52
CA THR A 219 -10.79 -15.21 10.82
C THR A 219 -11.15 -13.74 10.92
N CYS A 220 -10.97 -13.02 9.82
CA CYS A 220 -11.33 -11.63 9.61
C CYS A 220 -11.59 -11.36 8.13
N VAL A 221 -12.19 -10.20 7.83
CA VAL A 221 -12.51 -9.74 6.47
C VAL A 221 -11.30 -9.77 5.51
N ASN A 222 -10.07 -9.63 6.04
CA ASN A 222 -8.83 -9.50 5.26
C ASN A 222 -7.86 -10.68 5.49
N ASP A 223 -8.38 -11.90 5.62
CA ASP A 223 -7.58 -13.11 5.79
C ASP A 223 -6.45 -13.27 4.75
N PRO A 224 -6.64 -12.94 3.46
CA PRO A 224 -5.55 -12.95 2.49
C PRO A 224 -4.37 -12.06 2.88
N PHE A 225 -4.60 -10.87 3.46
CA PHE A 225 -3.51 -10.04 3.98
C PHE A 225 -2.93 -10.56 5.29
N LEU A 226 -3.77 -11.12 6.16
CA LEU A 226 -3.35 -11.63 7.46
C LEU A 226 -2.39 -12.81 7.30
N PHE A 227 -2.72 -13.77 6.45
CA PHE A 227 -1.96 -14.99 6.21
C PHE A 227 -1.04 -14.92 4.99
N GLY A 228 -1.31 -14.00 4.07
CA GLY A 228 -0.53 -13.77 2.87
C GLY A 228 -0.87 -14.76 1.75
N THR A 229 -2.14 -15.12 1.59
CA THR A 229 -2.64 -15.81 0.38
C THR A 229 -2.90 -14.81 -0.74
N ASN A 230 -3.11 -15.30 -1.96
CA ASN A 230 -3.58 -14.49 -3.08
C ASN A 230 -5.12 -14.56 -3.24
N GLY A 231 -5.85 -14.67 -2.12
CA GLY A 231 -7.31 -14.73 -2.10
C GLY A 231 -7.99 -13.47 -2.66
N LEU A 232 -9.29 -13.58 -2.84
CA LEU A 232 -10.21 -12.53 -3.27
C LEU A 232 -10.69 -11.64 -2.12
N SER A 233 -10.85 -12.20 -0.90
CA SER A 233 -11.37 -11.45 0.25
C SER A 233 -10.58 -10.17 0.50
N LEU A 234 -11.26 -9.03 0.44
CA LEU A 234 -10.64 -7.72 0.47
C LEU A 234 -11.59 -6.66 1.04
N PHE A 235 -11.12 -5.96 2.07
CA PHE A 235 -11.67 -4.69 2.51
C PHE A 235 -10.57 -3.62 2.51
N ALA A 236 -10.65 -2.73 1.53
CA ALA A 236 -9.65 -1.69 1.34
C ALA A 236 -10.28 -0.41 0.77
N SER A 237 -10.06 0.73 1.44
CA SER A 237 -10.50 2.05 0.98
C SER A 237 -10.18 2.41 -0.48
N PRO A 238 -9.02 2.05 -1.07
CA PRO A 238 -8.74 2.35 -2.46
C PRO A 238 -9.36 1.36 -3.47
N PHE A 239 -10.09 0.34 -3.02
CA PHE A 239 -10.68 -0.64 -3.93
C PHE A 239 -11.85 -0.04 -4.72
N PRO A 240 -11.93 -0.26 -6.05
CA PRO A 240 -13.02 0.27 -6.86
C PRO A 240 -14.39 -0.27 -6.43
N GLN A 241 -15.37 0.64 -6.28
CA GLN A 241 -16.74 0.25 -5.93
C GLN A 241 -17.44 -0.53 -7.05
N ALA A 242 -17.09 -0.29 -8.31
CA ALA A 242 -17.83 -0.80 -9.46
C ALA A 242 -17.92 -2.34 -9.47
N SER A 243 -16.83 -3.04 -9.12
CA SER A 243 -16.79 -4.50 -9.08
C SER A 243 -17.57 -5.10 -7.89
N ILE A 244 -17.86 -4.32 -6.85
CA ILE A 244 -18.52 -4.81 -5.63
C ILE A 244 -19.96 -5.24 -5.90
N ASN A 245 -20.68 -4.52 -6.77
CA ASN A 245 -22.08 -4.84 -7.07
C ASN A 245 -22.19 -6.22 -7.70
N TYR A 246 -21.36 -6.53 -8.69
CA TYR A 246 -21.45 -7.81 -9.37
C TYR A 246 -21.04 -9.00 -8.49
N PHE A 247 -20.08 -8.82 -7.57
CA PHE A 247 -19.82 -9.85 -6.56
C PHE A 247 -21.01 -10.07 -5.62
N SER A 248 -21.76 -9.01 -5.28
CA SER A 248 -23.02 -9.16 -4.55
C SER A 248 -24.06 -9.92 -5.37
N ASP A 249 -24.17 -9.67 -6.67
CA ASP A 249 -25.08 -10.38 -7.57
C ASP A 249 -24.71 -11.87 -7.66
N LEU A 250 -23.41 -12.20 -7.66
CA LEU A 250 -22.87 -13.56 -7.64
C LEU A 250 -23.02 -14.28 -6.29
N GLY A 251 -23.54 -13.60 -5.25
CA GLY A 251 -23.83 -14.18 -3.94
C GLY A 251 -22.75 -13.98 -2.87
N TYR A 252 -21.70 -13.22 -3.15
CA TYR A 252 -20.65 -12.93 -2.17
C TYR A 252 -21.06 -11.79 -1.22
N PRO A 253 -20.79 -11.91 0.08
CA PRO A 253 -21.04 -10.82 1.02
C PRO A 253 -20.20 -9.58 0.72
N THR A 254 -20.87 -8.44 0.60
CA THR A 254 -20.24 -7.13 0.36
C THR A 254 -20.76 -6.06 1.31
N ASN A 255 -20.03 -4.95 1.42
CA ASN A 255 -20.53 -3.75 2.11
C ASN A 255 -21.12 -2.70 1.13
N GLY A 256 -21.23 -3.03 -0.16
CA GLY A 256 -21.70 -2.13 -1.22
C GLY A 256 -20.77 -0.96 -1.57
N VAL A 257 -19.56 -0.90 -1.01
CA VAL A 257 -18.63 0.23 -1.20
C VAL A 257 -17.25 -0.23 -1.64
N ASN A 258 -16.57 -1.06 -0.85
CA ASN A 258 -15.14 -1.35 -1.01
C ASN A 258 -14.70 -2.62 -0.26
N SER A 259 -15.66 -3.50 0.03
CA SER A 259 -15.46 -4.77 0.71
C SER A 259 -16.17 -5.88 -0.03
N MET A 260 -15.44 -6.96 -0.29
CA MET A 260 -15.94 -8.24 -0.78
C MET A 260 -15.31 -9.34 0.07
N GLN A 261 -16.11 -10.31 0.53
CA GLN A 261 -15.66 -11.38 1.40
C GLN A 261 -15.97 -12.74 0.79
N TYR A 262 -14.99 -13.63 0.84
CA TYR A 262 -15.20 -15.06 0.68
C TYR A 262 -15.75 -15.60 2.00
N LYS A 263 -17.04 -15.95 2.01
CA LYS A 263 -17.70 -16.58 3.17
C LYS A 263 -18.20 -17.96 2.84
N GLU A 264 -18.67 -18.17 1.62
CA GLU A 264 -19.09 -19.42 1.03
C GLU A 264 -18.95 -19.22 -0.49
N SER A 265 -18.85 -20.32 -1.25
CA SER A 265 -18.68 -20.28 -2.70
C SER A 265 -19.16 -21.60 -3.32
N THR A 266 -19.32 -21.61 -4.63
CA THR A 266 -19.59 -22.83 -5.42
C THR A 266 -18.30 -23.34 -6.05
N ILE A 267 -18.21 -24.64 -6.34
CA ILE A 267 -17.04 -25.17 -7.06
C ILE A 267 -16.87 -24.51 -8.44
N VAL A 268 -17.98 -24.12 -9.08
CA VAL A 268 -17.99 -23.40 -10.36
C VAL A 268 -17.30 -22.05 -10.22
N MET A 269 -17.69 -21.24 -9.23
CA MET A 269 -17.09 -19.92 -9.04
C MET A 269 -15.66 -20.00 -8.53
N ASP A 270 -15.35 -20.92 -7.61
CA ASP A 270 -13.96 -21.17 -7.20
C ASP A 270 -13.08 -21.49 -8.40
N SER A 271 -13.62 -22.28 -9.33
CA SER A 271 -12.89 -22.69 -10.52
C SER A 271 -12.72 -21.56 -11.52
N ILE A 272 -13.78 -20.79 -11.82
CA ILE A 272 -13.71 -19.59 -12.66
C ILE A 272 -12.74 -18.58 -12.08
N LEU A 273 -12.74 -18.39 -10.75
CA LEU A 273 -11.92 -17.41 -10.06
C LEU A 273 -10.46 -17.84 -9.87
N SER A 274 -10.10 -19.04 -10.37
CA SER A 274 -8.80 -19.67 -10.17
C SER A 274 -8.42 -19.83 -8.69
N ILE A 275 -9.40 -20.15 -7.84
CA ILE A 275 -9.16 -20.57 -6.44
C ILE A 275 -8.72 -22.03 -6.46
N ASN A 276 -7.42 -22.24 -6.27
CA ASN A 276 -6.78 -23.55 -6.31
C ASN A 276 -6.89 -24.29 -4.97
N HIS A 277 -6.96 -23.55 -3.86
CA HIS A 277 -6.92 -24.15 -2.53
C HIS A 277 -7.95 -23.54 -1.60
N LEU A 278 -8.50 -24.38 -0.74
CA LEU A 278 -9.38 -23.98 0.35
C LEU A 278 -8.82 -24.53 1.66
N ILE A 279 -8.55 -23.64 2.62
CA ILE A 279 -8.16 -24.02 3.98
C ILE A 279 -9.42 -24.00 4.83
N VAL A 280 -9.84 -25.16 5.31
CA VAL A 280 -11.10 -25.35 6.02
C VAL A 280 -10.82 -25.70 7.48
N ARG A 281 -11.58 -25.13 8.42
CA ARG A 281 -11.53 -25.59 9.82
C ARG A 281 -12.24 -26.93 9.99
N ASP A 282 -11.69 -27.78 10.86
CA ASP A 282 -12.13 -29.18 11.05
C ASP A 282 -13.55 -29.35 11.59
N ASN A 283 -14.21 -28.26 12.01
CA ASN A 283 -15.59 -28.27 12.49
C ASN A 283 -16.64 -28.14 11.38
N ARG A 284 -16.25 -28.06 10.10
CA ARG A 284 -17.19 -28.06 8.96
C ARG A 284 -17.78 -29.47 8.80
N VAL A 285 -19.12 -29.55 8.80
CA VAL A 285 -19.87 -30.83 8.78
C VAL A 285 -20.10 -31.41 7.39
N PHE A 286 -19.80 -30.64 6.34
CA PHE A 286 -20.12 -31.02 4.96
C PHE A 286 -19.11 -32.00 4.36
N ASP A 287 -19.61 -32.97 3.60
CA ASP A 287 -18.81 -33.90 2.79
C ASP A 287 -18.36 -33.22 1.49
N ASP A 288 -17.18 -32.60 1.50
CA ASP A 288 -16.60 -31.99 0.31
C ASP A 288 -15.96 -33.06 -0.60
N ARG A 289 -16.74 -33.53 -1.57
CA ARG A 289 -16.27 -34.41 -2.65
C ARG A 289 -15.81 -33.68 -3.91
N THR A 290 -15.94 -32.35 -3.93
CA THR A 290 -15.54 -31.51 -5.08
C THR A 290 -14.05 -31.16 -5.06
N ARG A 291 -13.39 -31.30 -3.91
CA ARG A 291 -11.97 -30.98 -3.72
C ARG A 291 -11.21 -32.18 -3.17
N THR A 292 -9.91 -32.24 -3.45
CA THR A 292 -9.04 -33.29 -2.93
C THR A 292 -8.35 -32.83 -1.64
N LEU A 293 -8.40 -33.64 -0.58
CA LEU A 293 -7.65 -33.37 0.65
C LEU A 293 -6.14 -33.53 0.41
N VAL A 294 -5.36 -32.47 0.69
CA VAL A 294 -3.91 -32.42 0.50
C VAL A 294 -3.16 -32.56 1.81
N ALA A 295 -3.63 -31.89 2.86
CA ALA A 295 -3.01 -31.93 4.19
C ALA A 295 -4.05 -31.82 5.30
N THR A 296 -3.72 -32.40 6.46
CA THR A 296 -4.54 -32.38 7.66
C THR A 296 -3.67 -31.95 8.84
N GLY A 297 -4.13 -30.92 9.54
CA GLY A 297 -3.58 -30.39 10.79
C GLY A 297 -4.45 -30.83 11.96
N GLU A 298 -4.23 -30.22 13.12
CA GLU A 298 -5.06 -30.47 14.31
C GLU A 298 -6.39 -29.72 14.26
N GLU A 299 -6.42 -28.50 13.69
CA GLU A 299 -7.63 -27.67 13.61
C GLU A 299 -8.07 -27.38 12.17
N THR A 300 -7.24 -27.70 11.17
CA THR A 300 -7.48 -27.33 9.78
C THR A 300 -7.14 -28.43 8.78
N ARG A 301 -7.84 -28.40 7.65
CA ARG A 301 -7.56 -29.19 6.46
C ARG A 301 -7.29 -28.28 5.27
N LEU A 302 -6.33 -28.68 4.45
CA LEU A 302 -6.02 -28.06 3.17
C LEU A 302 -6.60 -28.91 2.05
N TYR A 303 -7.49 -28.31 1.25
CA TYR A 303 -8.08 -28.92 0.08
C TYR A 303 -7.54 -28.28 -1.20
N GLU A 304 -7.38 -29.08 -2.26
CA GLU A 304 -7.05 -28.68 -3.62
C GLU A 304 -8.29 -28.76 -4.51
N ASN A 305 -8.64 -27.65 -5.15
CA ASN A 305 -9.58 -27.60 -6.24
C ASN A 305 -8.86 -27.96 -7.56
N ARG A 306 -9.06 -29.20 -8.03
CA ARG A 306 -8.48 -29.68 -9.29
C ARG A 306 -9.20 -29.15 -10.53
N ASP A 307 -10.35 -28.53 -10.34
CA ASP A 307 -11.16 -27.94 -11.40
C ASP A 307 -10.80 -26.47 -11.65
N ALA A 308 -9.89 -25.91 -10.84
CA ALA A 308 -9.45 -24.53 -10.94
C ALA A 308 -9.00 -24.18 -12.37
N LEU A 309 -9.70 -23.23 -13.00
CA LEU A 309 -9.38 -22.80 -14.35
C LEU A 309 -8.05 -22.01 -14.37
N PRO A 310 -7.34 -22.03 -15.51
CA PRO A 310 -6.12 -21.25 -15.72
C PRO A 310 -6.31 -19.76 -15.38
N PHE A 311 -5.24 -19.09 -14.92
CA PHE A 311 -5.24 -17.66 -14.56
C PHE A 311 -5.75 -16.72 -15.68
N GLY A 312 -5.72 -17.18 -16.92
CA GLY A 312 -6.47 -16.58 -18.01
C GLY A 312 -6.77 -17.61 -19.07
N PHE A 313 -7.88 -17.43 -19.78
CA PHE A 313 -8.31 -18.33 -20.85
C PHE A 313 -9.13 -17.56 -21.89
N PHE A 314 -9.21 -18.13 -23.09
CA PHE A 314 -9.98 -17.54 -24.17
C PHE A 314 -11.48 -17.74 -23.93
N VAL A 315 -12.27 -16.71 -24.22
CA VAL A 315 -13.73 -16.75 -24.26
C VAL A 315 -14.23 -16.11 -25.55
N SER A 316 -15.36 -16.61 -26.07
CA SER A 316 -15.96 -16.07 -27.29
C SER A 316 -16.40 -14.61 -27.11
N SER A 317 -16.74 -13.96 -28.23
CA SER A 317 -17.29 -12.60 -28.21
C SER A 317 -18.58 -12.46 -27.38
N ASN A 318 -19.27 -13.57 -27.08
CA ASN A 318 -20.49 -13.55 -26.26
C ASN A 318 -20.26 -12.99 -24.85
N ALA A 319 -19.05 -13.16 -24.29
CA ALA A 319 -18.73 -12.68 -22.95
C ALA A 319 -18.90 -11.15 -22.82
N GLY A 320 -18.72 -10.40 -23.92
CA GLY A 320 -18.87 -8.94 -23.94
C GLY A 320 -20.33 -8.45 -23.94
N TYR A 321 -21.32 -9.32 -24.14
CA TYR A 321 -22.73 -8.91 -24.17
C TYR A 321 -23.42 -8.96 -22.80
N LEU A 322 -22.79 -9.57 -21.79
CA LEU A 322 -23.40 -9.74 -20.46
C LEU A 322 -23.78 -8.41 -19.79
N ASP A 323 -23.11 -7.31 -20.13
CA ASP A 323 -23.43 -5.98 -19.63
C ASP A 323 -24.81 -5.48 -20.04
N GLY A 324 -25.30 -5.92 -21.20
CA GLY A 324 -26.62 -5.58 -21.72
C GLY A 324 -27.74 -6.50 -21.25
N GLU A 325 -27.42 -7.60 -20.57
CA GLU A 325 -28.40 -8.58 -20.12
C GLU A 325 -29.01 -8.19 -18.77
N ILE A 326 -30.29 -8.55 -18.61
CA ILE A 326 -30.96 -8.51 -17.31
C ILE A 326 -30.42 -9.69 -16.51
N LEU A 327 -29.92 -9.41 -15.30
CA LEU A 327 -29.49 -10.47 -14.40
C LEU A 327 -30.71 -11.21 -13.84
N PRO A 328 -30.65 -12.53 -13.69
CA PRO A 328 -31.57 -13.28 -12.85
C PRO A 328 -31.59 -12.73 -11.43
N ASP A 329 -32.69 -12.97 -10.74
CA ASP A 329 -32.82 -12.55 -9.35
C ASP A 329 -31.90 -13.35 -8.41
N ASP A 330 -31.75 -14.66 -8.65
CA ASP A 330 -31.02 -15.55 -7.75
C ASP A 330 -29.53 -15.67 -8.08
N HIS A 331 -28.71 -15.70 -7.03
CA HIS A 331 -27.25 -15.69 -7.14
C HIS A 331 -26.67 -16.82 -8.00
N LEU A 332 -27.14 -18.06 -7.85
CA LEU A 332 -26.63 -19.19 -8.63
C LEU A 332 -27.13 -19.17 -10.08
N ASP A 333 -28.27 -18.54 -10.35
CA ASP A 333 -28.73 -18.29 -11.72
C ASP A 333 -27.86 -17.21 -12.40
N VAL A 334 -27.42 -16.19 -11.65
CA VAL A 334 -26.41 -15.23 -12.13
C VAL A 334 -25.08 -15.94 -12.44
N GLN A 335 -24.67 -16.93 -11.62
CA GLN A 335 -23.48 -17.73 -11.90
C GLN A 335 -23.64 -18.61 -13.16
N ASN A 336 -24.81 -19.23 -13.36
CA ASN A 336 -25.16 -19.94 -14.61
C ASN A 336 -25.05 -19.01 -15.83
N GLN A 337 -25.58 -17.78 -15.71
CA GLN A 337 -25.52 -16.78 -16.78
C GLN A 337 -24.08 -16.34 -17.09
N LEU A 338 -23.25 -16.12 -16.06
CA LEU A 338 -21.82 -15.84 -16.24
C LEU A 338 -21.13 -17.00 -16.95
N LEU A 339 -21.32 -18.24 -16.49
CA LEU A 339 -20.70 -19.42 -17.07
C LEU A 339 -21.07 -19.57 -18.55
N ARG A 340 -22.36 -19.39 -18.89
CA ARG A 340 -22.86 -19.37 -20.27
C ARG A 340 -22.19 -18.29 -21.10
N ALA A 341 -22.05 -17.07 -20.57
CA ALA A 341 -21.41 -15.96 -21.27
C ALA A 341 -19.93 -16.25 -21.58
N LEU A 342 -19.23 -16.96 -20.69
CA LEU A 342 -17.85 -17.42 -20.90
C LEU A 342 -17.74 -18.58 -21.91
N GLY A 343 -18.86 -19.24 -22.24
CA GLY A 343 -18.94 -20.33 -23.23
C GLY A 343 -19.22 -21.71 -22.62
N GLY A 344 -19.47 -21.81 -21.32
CA GLY A 344 -19.89 -23.04 -20.65
C GLY A 344 -21.36 -23.38 -20.89
N GLU A 345 -21.82 -24.47 -20.27
CA GLU A 345 -23.21 -24.90 -20.29
C GLU A 345 -24.09 -23.97 -19.44
N ALA A 346 -25.33 -23.78 -19.87
CA ALA A 346 -26.22 -22.77 -19.30
C ALA A 346 -26.89 -23.17 -17.97
N ASN A 347 -26.93 -24.46 -17.64
CA ASN A 347 -27.72 -25.01 -16.53
C ASN A 347 -26.86 -25.95 -15.67
N VAL A 348 -25.74 -25.48 -15.14
CA VAL A 348 -24.91 -26.30 -14.23
C VAL A 348 -25.48 -26.35 -12.82
N PHE A 349 -26.26 -25.34 -12.42
CA PHE A 349 -27.04 -25.37 -11.18
C PHE A 349 -28.49 -25.69 -11.49
N VAL A 350 -28.94 -26.88 -11.08
CA VAL A 350 -30.32 -27.34 -11.19
C VAL A 350 -31.08 -26.87 -9.95
N LYS A 351 -32.00 -25.94 -10.14
CA LYS A 351 -32.74 -25.27 -9.07
C LYS A 351 -33.96 -26.06 -8.62
N ASP A 352 -34.20 -26.08 -7.32
CA ASP A 352 -35.36 -26.72 -6.70
C ASP A 352 -35.86 -25.92 -5.48
N SER A 353 -37.09 -26.22 -5.05
CA SER A 353 -37.77 -25.52 -3.97
C SER A 353 -37.68 -26.25 -2.65
N PHE A 354 -37.46 -25.48 -1.58
CA PHE A 354 -37.78 -25.95 -0.23
C PHE A 354 -39.30 -26.12 -0.05
N VAL A 355 -39.65 -26.89 0.98
CA VAL A 355 -41.00 -27.00 1.54
C VAL A 355 -41.00 -26.37 2.94
N PRO A 356 -42.01 -25.56 3.30
CA PRO A 356 -42.12 -25.01 4.65
C PRO A 356 -42.29 -26.10 5.72
N TRP A 357 -41.63 -25.89 6.86
CA TRP A 357 -41.92 -26.64 8.08
C TRP A 357 -42.69 -25.74 9.04
N GLU A 358 -43.95 -26.07 9.29
CA GLU A 358 -44.76 -25.39 10.29
C GLU A 358 -44.19 -25.59 11.70
N MET A 359 -43.78 -24.49 12.34
CA MET A 359 -43.35 -24.45 13.72
C MET A 359 -44.34 -23.63 14.54
N GLU A 360 -44.67 -24.11 15.74
CA GLU A 360 -45.57 -23.38 16.64
C GLU A 360 -44.98 -22.01 16.97
N GLY A 361 -45.59 -20.94 16.47
CA GLY A 361 -45.18 -19.57 16.78
C GLY A 361 -44.43 -18.82 15.69
N CYS A 362 -44.00 -19.50 14.60
CA CYS A 362 -43.50 -18.87 13.38
C CYS A 362 -44.13 -19.56 12.17
N PHE A 363 -45.10 -18.90 11.55
CA PHE A 363 -45.82 -19.44 10.40
C PHE A 363 -45.06 -19.11 9.11
N VAL A 364 -44.83 -20.13 8.28
CA VAL A 364 -44.13 -20.02 7.00
C VAL A 364 -44.98 -20.68 5.93
N GLU A 365 -45.28 -19.97 4.86
CA GLU A 365 -46.03 -20.49 3.71
C GLU A 365 -45.36 -20.08 2.39
N PRO A 366 -45.53 -20.85 1.30
CA PRO A 366 -45.04 -20.44 -0.01
C PRO A 366 -45.79 -19.20 -0.49
N SER A 367 -45.07 -18.27 -1.10
CA SER A 367 -45.65 -17.08 -1.74
C SER A 367 -46.09 -17.36 -3.17
N TYR A 368 -46.71 -16.34 -3.82
CA TYR A 368 -47.01 -16.39 -5.25
C TYR A 368 -45.74 -16.37 -6.11
N GLU A 369 -44.70 -15.67 -5.66
CA GLU A 369 -43.41 -15.63 -6.35
C GLU A 369 -42.67 -16.97 -6.14
N PRO A 370 -42.14 -17.59 -7.21
CA PRO A 370 -41.44 -18.87 -7.10
C PRO A 370 -40.30 -18.82 -6.08
N TYR A 371 -40.18 -19.88 -5.27
CA TYR A 371 -39.13 -20.03 -4.25
C TYR A 371 -39.16 -18.98 -3.12
N SER A 372 -40.18 -18.14 -3.07
CA SER A 372 -40.38 -17.16 -2.00
C SER A 372 -41.32 -17.70 -0.92
N PHE A 373 -41.08 -17.26 0.31
CA PHE A 373 -41.82 -17.69 1.49
C PHE A 373 -42.26 -16.49 2.32
N ARG A 374 -43.55 -16.44 2.61
CA ARG A 374 -44.14 -15.48 3.54
C ARG A 374 -43.95 -16.00 4.97
N VAL A 375 -43.46 -15.12 5.83
CA VAL A 375 -43.24 -15.39 7.26
C VAL A 375 -44.11 -14.48 8.09
N VAL A 376 -44.87 -15.08 9.01
CA VAL A 376 -45.67 -14.36 10.00
C VAL A 376 -45.29 -14.83 11.40
N ARG A 377 -44.86 -13.89 12.25
CA ARG A 377 -44.41 -14.18 13.61
C ARG A 377 -44.82 -13.07 14.57
N GLU A 378 -45.39 -13.42 15.71
CA GLU A 378 -45.77 -12.45 16.73
C GLU A 378 -44.57 -11.84 17.47
N LYS A 379 -44.77 -10.63 18.00
CA LYS A 379 -43.78 -9.96 18.85
C LYS A 379 -43.48 -10.78 20.10
N GLY A 380 -42.20 -10.90 20.45
CA GLY A 380 -41.73 -11.66 21.60
C GLY A 380 -41.55 -13.16 21.33
N ASN A 381 -41.92 -13.63 20.14
CA ASN A 381 -41.64 -15.00 19.73
C ASN A 381 -40.22 -15.12 19.17
N HIS A 382 -39.50 -16.17 19.60
CA HIS A 382 -38.11 -16.44 19.24
C HIS A 382 -37.95 -17.56 18.21
N GLU A 383 -39.05 -18.14 17.74
CA GLU A 383 -39.04 -19.18 16.73
C GLU A 383 -38.48 -18.69 15.39
N TRP A 384 -37.85 -19.61 14.68
CA TRP A 384 -37.20 -19.38 13.40
C TRP A 384 -38.17 -19.73 12.27
N ALA A 385 -37.95 -19.19 11.08
CA ALA A 385 -38.63 -19.69 9.89
C ALA A 385 -37.86 -20.93 9.40
N PHE A 386 -38.55 -22.07 9.33
CA PHE A 386 -37.96 -23.37 8.97
C PHE A 386 -38.44 -23.84 7.60
N LEU A 387 -37.49 -24.32 6.82
CA LEU A 387 -37.64 -24.91 5.50
C LEU A 387 -36.96 -26.28 5.47
N VAL A 388 -37.50 -27.21 4.69
CA VAL A 388 -36.99 -28.58 4.52
C VAL A 388 -36.89 -28.91 3.06
N TYR A 389 -35.87 -29.68 2.72
CA TYR A 389 -35.72 -30.28 1.42
C TYR A 389 -35.40 -31.77 1.60
N ASP A 390 -36.24 -32.63 1.03
CA ASP A 390 -35.97 -34.07 0.97
C ASP A 390 -35.14 -34.31 -0.30
N VAL A 391 -33.88 -34.74 -0.14
CA VAL A 391 -32.92 -34.87 -1.24
C VAL A 391 -33.38 -35.96 -2.22
N PRO A 392 -33.64 -35.63 -3.50
CA PRO A 392 -34.22 -36.58 -4.45
C PRO A 392 -33.20 -37.53 -5.09
N GLU A 393 -31.92 -37.18 -5.11
CA GLU A 393 -30.84 -37.99 -5.69
C GLU A 393 -29.50 -37.61 -5.07
N ASP A 394 -28.53 -38.53 -5.14
CA ASP A 394 -27.15 -38.28 -4.72
C ASP A 394 -26.53 -37.11 -5.51
N GLY A 395 -25.86 -36.18 -4.82
CA GLY A 395 -25.16 -35.10 -5.51
C GLY A 395 -24.62 -34.00 -4.61
N ILE A 396 -23.99 -32.99 -5.24
CA ILE A 396 -23.50 -31.78 -4.56
C ILE A 396 -24.60 -30.74 -4.52
N TYR A 397 -24.89 -30.23 -3.32
CA TYR A 397 -25.98 -29.28 -3.10
C TYR A 397 -25.50 -27.92 -2.56
N TYR A 398 -26.27 -26.89 -2.90
CA TYR A 398 -26.09 -25.51 -2.45
C TYR A 398 -27.42 -24.91 -2.00
N ILE A 399 -27.34 -23.94 -1.10
CA ILE A 399 -28.47 -23.10 -0.67
C ILE A 399 -28.19 -21.67 -1.13
N ALA A 400 -29.21 -20.97 -1.62
CA ALA A 400 -29.18 -19.52 -1.78
C ALA A 400 -30.38 -18.88 -1.07
N TRP A 401 -30.20 -17.69 -0.50
CA TRP A 401 -31.31 -16.95 0.12
C TRP A 401 -31.17 -15.44 -0.06
N GLU A 402 -32.30 -14.74 -0.04
CA GLU A 402 -32.36 -13.28 0.00
C GLU A 402 -33.55 -12.78 0.83
N ASP A 403 -33.29 -11.86 1.75
CA ASP A 403 -34.26 -11.16 2.58
C ASP A 403 -34.90 -10.01 1.79
N PHE A 404 -36.23 -10.02 1.65
CA PHE A 404 -36.97 -8.87 1.12
C PHE A 404 -37.50 -7.98 2.24
N SER A 405 -38.15 -8.58 3.24
CA SER A 405 -38.81 -7.83 4.31
C SER A 405 -38.93 -8.56 5.66
N VAL A 406 -38.42 -9.79 5.80
CA VAL A 406 -38.43 -10.54 7.07
C VAL A 406 -37.48 -9.90 8.09
N GLY A 407 -36.37 -9.32 7.63
CA GLY A 407 -35.32 -8.80 8.50
C GLY A 407 -34.42 -9.91 9.01
N ILE A 408 -33.98 -10.81 8.12
CA ILE A 408 -33.07 -11.91 8.46
C ILE A 408 -31.82 -11.38 9.17
N THR A 409 -31.54 -11.93 10.34
CA THR A 409 -30.36 -11.62 11.16
C THR A 409 -29.32 -12.73 11.17
N TYR A 410 -29.72 -13.97 10.89
CA TYR A 410 -28.83 -15.13 10.90
C TYR A 410 -29.47 -16.31 10.17
N SER A 411 -28.67 -17.09 9.45
CA SER A 411 -29.06 -18.31 8.73
C SER A 411 -28.18 -19.49 9.13
N ASN A 412 -28.80 -20.65 9.31
CA ASN A 412 -28.14 -21.92 9.67
C ASN A 412 -29.06 -23.11 9.31
N GLY A 413 -28.67 -24.32 9.66
CA GLY A 413 -29.45 -25.50 9.32
C GLY A 413 -28.89 -26.81 9.87
N PHE A 414 -29.46 -27.91 9.41
CA PHE A 414 -29.02 -29.27 9.74
C PHE A 414 -29.06 -30.15 8.49
N VAL A 415 -28.08 -31.05 8.38
CA VAL A 415 -28.14 -32.18 7.45
C VAL A 415 -28.53 -33.42 8.26
N GLY A 416 -29.57 -34.13 7.82
CA GLY A 416 -30.18 -35.19 8.60
C GLY A 416 -30.73 -34.67 9.94
N ASP A 417 -30.60 -35.48 10.98
CA ASP A 417 -31.21 -35.17 12.29
C ASP A 417 -30.32 -34.30 13.20
N ASP A 418 -28.99 -34.31 13.03
CA ASP A 418 -28.07 -33.76 14.04
C ASP A 418 -26.86 -32.97 13.50
N GLN A 419 -26.57 -33.01 12.20
CA GLN A 419 -25.38 -32.34 11.64
C GLN A 419 -25.63 -30.84 11.42
N PHE A 420 -25.43 -30.06 12.47
CA PHE A 420 -25.62 -28.62 12.45
C PHE A 420 -24.57 -27.88 11.61
N PHE A 421 -25.02 -26.91 10.81
CA PHE A 421 -24.16 -25.97 10.10
C PHE A 421 -24.66 -24.53 10.24
N GLN A 422 -23.75 -23.57 10.05
CA GLN A 422 -24.04 -22.13 10.13
C GLN A 422 -23.56 -21.42 8.86
N LEU A 423 -24.38 -20.52 8.32
CA LEU A 423 -24.06 -19.74 7.09
C LEU A 423 -23.87 -18.24 7.39
N GLY A 424 -24.17 -17.80 8.62
CA GLY A 424 -23.79 -16.49 9.14
C GLY A 424 -24.93 -15.47 9.17
N GLY A 425 -24.58 -14.20 9.40
CA GLY A 425 -25.53 -13.12 9.70
C GLY A 425 -25.98 -12.27 8.51
N SER A 426 -25.80 -12.76 7.28
CA SER A 426 -26.10 -11.98 6.08
C SER A 426 -27.59 -12.06 5.71
N LYS A 427 -28.14 -10.94 5.25
CA LYS A 427 -29.50 -10.85 4.68
C LYS A 427 -29.65 -11.64 3.38
N ARG A 428 -28.55 -11.94 2.72
CA ARG A 428 -28.50 -12.76 1.50
C ARG A 428 -27.19 -13.49 1.40
N GLY A 429 -27.16 -14.58 0.64
CA GLY A 429 -25.92 -15.31 0.43
C GLY A 429 -26.14 -16.66 -0.22
N ILE A 430 -25.04 -17.40 -0.24
CA ILE A 430 -24.94 -18.77 -0.73
C ILE A 430 -24.33 -19.65 0.36
N GLY A 431 -24.63 -20.93 0.35
CA GLY A 431 -24.05 -21.93 1.25
C GLY A 431 -23.78 -23.22 0.53
N ASP A 432 -22.53 -23.68 0.57
CA ASP A 432 -22.12 -25.00 0.08
C ASP A 432 -22.36 -26.03 1.18
N VAL A 433 -23.32 -26.93 0.93
CA VAL A 433 -23.70 -27.99 1.89
C VAL A 433 -23.05 -29.34 1.56
N GLY A 434 -22.16 -29.38 0.55
CA GLY A 434 -21.42 -30.57 0.15
C GLY A 434 -22.28 -31.65 -0.52
N PHE A 435 -21.77 -32.87 -0.50
CA PHE A 435 -22.44 -34.05 -1.03
C PHE A 435 -23.54 -34.53 -0.08
N LEU A 436 -24.75 -34.77 -0.62
CA LEU A 436 -25.88 -35.35 0.09
C LEU A 436 -26.34 -36.63 -0.62
N GLU A 437 -26.76 -37.61 0.16
CA GLU A 437 -27.34 -38.88 -0.34
C GLU A 437 -28.86 -38.75 -0.52
N GLU A 438 -29.42 -39.48 -1.48
CA GLU A 438 -30.87 -39.60 -1.69
C GLU A 438 -31.60 -39.93 -0.38
N GLY A 439 -32.70 -39.21 -0.11
CA GLY A 439 -33.50 -39.36 1.09
C GLY A 439 -32.97 -38.62 2.32
N THR A 440 -31.79 -37.99 2.24
CA THR A 440 -31.30 -37.09 3.29
C THR A 440 -32.23 -35.89 3.43
N LYS A 441 -32.50 -35.45 4.66
CA LYS A 441 -33.24 -34.21 4.92
C LYS A 441 -32.27 -33.05 5.10
N LEU A 442 -32.43 -32.01 4.29
CA LEU A 442 -31.74 -30.75 4.46
C LEU A 442 -32.68 -29.74 5.11
N HIS A 443 -32.35 -29.32 6.32
CA HIS A 443 -33.07 -28.31 7.06
C HIS A 443 -32.38 -26.96 6.90
N PHE A 444 -33.12 -25.96 6.43
CA PHE A 444 -32.65 -24.58 6.36
C PHE A 444 -33.54 -23.69 7.21
N ARG A 445 -32.94 -22.81 8.01
CA ARG A 445 -33.71 -21.92 8.87
C ARG A 445 -33.07 -20.54 8.98
N VAL A 446 -33.93 -19.54 9.07
CA VAL A 446 -33.53 -18.14 9.23
C VAL A 446 -34.11 -17.57 10.51
N SER A 447 -33.33 -16.73 11.18
CA SER A 447 -33.72 -16.00 12.38
C SER A 447 -33.97 -14.53 12.07
N MET A 448 -34.77 -13.89 12.91
CA MET A 448 -35.19 -12.50 12.80
C MET A 448 -35.45 -11.93 14.21
N SER A 449 -35.38 -10.61 14.38
CA SER A 449 -35.51 -9.95 15.69
C SER A 449 -36.88 -10.17 16.34
N ALA A 450 -36.90 -10.67 17.58
CA ALA A 450 -38.12 -10.88 18.37
C ALA A 450 -38.74 -9.59 18.93
N GLU A 451 -38.06 -8.45 18.79
CA GLU A 451 -38.53 -7.17 19.35
C GLU A 451 -39.81 -6.64 18.70
N ASN A 452 -40.06 -7.04 17.45
CA ASN A 452 -41.20 -6.66 16.65
C ASN A 452 -41.94 -7.90 16.13
N ALA A 453 -43.23 -7.74 15.84
CA ALA A 453 -43.93 -8.71 15.01
C ALA A 453 -43.35 -8.66 13.60
N VAL A 454 -43.32 -9.80 12.93
CA VAL A 454 -42.83 -9.96 11.56
C VAL A 454 -44.00 -10.38 10.68
N GLU A 455 -44.18 -9.64 9.59
CA GLU A 455 -44.95 -10.04 8.43
C GLU A 455 -44.13 -9.62 7.22
N GLY A 456 -43.49 -10.59 6.58
CA GLY A 456 -42.55 -10.30 5.51
C GLY A 456 -42.28 -11.51 4.64
N GLU A 457 -41.37 -11.31 3.69
CA GLU A 457 -41.05 -12.30 2.67
C GLU A 457 -39.53 -12.42 2.50
N PHE A 458 -39.09 -13.63 2.21
CA PHE A 458 -37.73 -13.94 1.79
C PHE A 458 -37.76 -15.03 0.73
N ARG A 459 -36.72 -15.07 -0.10
CA ARG A 459 -36.51 -16.14 -1.08
C ARG A 459 -35.48 -17.13 -0.57
N ALA A 460 -35.71 -18.42 -0.80
CA ALA A 460 -34.72 -19.45 -0.55
C ALA A 460 -34.84 -20.61 -1.55
N CYS A 461 -33.70 -21.03 -2.09
CA CYS A 461 -33.62 -22.04 -3.14
C CYS A 461 -32.58 -23.10 -2.76
N VAL A 462 -32.83 -24.33 -3.19
CA VAL A 462 -31.81 -25.40 -3.22
C VAL A 462 -31.32 -25.53 -4.65
N TYR A 463 -30.03 -25.76 -4.83
CA TYR A 463 -29.44 -26.07 -6.13
C TYR A 463 -28.63 -27.34 -6.04
N ARG A 464 -28.81 -28.25 -7.01
CA ARG A 464 -27.90 -29.37 -7.25
C ARG A 464 -26.91 -29.01 -8.34
N LEU A 465 -25.65 -29.37 -8.18
CA LEU A 465 -24.68 -29.32 -9.27
C LEU A 465 -24.98 -30.43 -10.29
N ASP A 466 -25.17 -30.06 -11.54
CA ASP A 466 -25.04 -30.97 -12.67
C ASP A 466 -23.54 -31.17 -12.95
N GLU A 467 -22.98 -32.24 -12.38
CA GLU A 467 -21.56 -32.56 -12.49
C GLU A 467 -21.15 -32.84 -13.94
N GLU A 468 -22.02 -33.41 -14.78
CA GLU A 468 -21.72 -33.65 -16.19
C GLU A 468 -21.64 -32.33 -16.96
N ALA A 469 -22.64 -31.46 -16.80
CA ALA A 469 -22.65 -30.15 -17.42
C ALA A 469 -21.46 -29.29 -16.94
N TRP A 470 -21.09 -29.39 -15.65
CA TRP A 470 -19.90 -28.74 -15.11
C TRP A 470 -18.61 -29.29 -15.71
N ASN A 471 -18.47 -30.61 -15.82
CA ASN A 471 -17.30 -31.25 -16.41
C ASN A 471 -17.10 -30.83 -17.88
N ILE A 472 -18.18 -30.79 -18.67
CA ILE A 472 -18.14 -30.29 -20.05
C ILE A 472 -17.71 -28.82 -20.09
N SER A 473 -18.27 -28.00 -19.20
CA SER A 473 -17.98 -26.57 -19.13
C SER A 473 -16.51 -26.30 -18.79
N ARG A 474 -15.97 -26.93 -17.73
CA ARG A 474 -14.59 -26.71 -17.29
C ARG A 474 -13.58 -27.15 -18.36
N GLU A 475 -13.82 -28.28 -19.03
CA GLU A 475 -12.94 -28.76 -20.11
C GLU A 475 -12.93 -27.79 -21.30
N ARG A 476 -14.11 -27.27 -21.67
CA ARG A 476 -14.23 -26.27 -22.74
C ARG A 476 -13.50 -24.97 -22.39
N LEU A 477 -13.71 -24.43 -21.19
CA LEU A 477 -13.06 -23.18 -20.76
C LEU A 477 -11.54 -23.34 -20.59
N ALA A 478 -11.07 -24.53 -20.21
CA ALA A 478 -9.64 -24.83 -20.09
C ALA A 478 -8.94 -25.13 -21.44
N THR A 479 -9.68 -25.22 -22.56
CA THR A 479 -9.13 -25.66 -23.86
C THR A 479 -8.06 -24.71 -24.41
N TYR A 480 -8.24 -23.40 -24.20
CA TYR A 480 -7.37 -22.35 -24.75
C TYR A 480 -6.83 -21.44 -23.63
N PRO A 481 -5.89 -21.95 -22.80
CA PRO A 481 -5.35 -21.22 -21.68
C PRO A 481 -4.34 -20.16 -22.10
N LEU A 482 -4.22 -19.10 -21.31
CA LEU A 482 -3.04 -18.24 -21.30
C LEU A 482 -1.87 -19.01 -20.68
N LYS A 483 -0.92 -19.42 -21.52
CA LYS A 483 0.32 -20.08 -21.11
C LYS A 483 1.31 -19.02 -20.66
N LEU A 484 1.59 -18.98 -19.36
CA LEU A 484 2.45 -17.96 -18.76
C LEU A 484 3.94 -18.30 -18.92
N ASP A 485 4.71 -17.34 -19.42
CA ASP A 485 6.17 -17.37 -19.46
C ASP A 485 6.77 -16.76 -18.19
N SER A 486 6.11 -15.72 -17.66
CA SER A 486 6.50 -15.09 -16.39
C SER A 486 5.29 -14.51 -15.66
N PHE A 487 5.35 -14.54 -14.33
CA PHE A 487 4.26 -14.08 -13.48
C PHE A 487 4.78 -13.45 -12.17
N GLY A 488 4.12 -12.39 -11.72
CA GLY A 488 4.34 -11.75 -10.44
C GLY A 488 3.17 -10.86 -10.04
N SER A 489 3.21 -10.30 -8.83
CA SER A 489 2.09 -9.56 -8.23
C SER A 489 1.60 -8.33 -9.01
N GLY A 490 2.41 -7.79 -9.92
CA GLY A 490 2.04 -6.66 -10.76
C GLY A 490 2.42 -6.85 -12.23
N TYR A 491 2.65 -8.08 -12.68
CA TYR A 491 2.94 -8.36 -14.07
C TYR A 491 2.73 -9.81 -14.47
N PHE A 492 2.48 -10.01 -15.76
CA PHE A 492 2.64 -11.31 -16.38
C PHE A 492 2.98 -11.15 -17.87
N ASP A 493 3.60 -12.18 -18.44
CA ASP A 493 3.84 -12.33 -19.87
C ASP A 493 3.50 -13.77 -20.26
N GLY A 494 2.88 -13.98 -21.42
CA GLY A 494 2.51 -15.30 -21.90
C GLY A 494 1.99 -15.33 -23.33
N THR A 495 1.53 -16.51 -23.74
CA THR A 495 0.97 -16.78 -25.07
C THR A 495 -0.41 -17.41 -24.96
N ILE A 496 -1.29 -17.10 -25.91
CA ILE A 496 -2.64 -17.65 -25.97
C ILE A 496 -3.07 -17.84 -27.43
N THR A 497 -3.76 -18.95 -27.67
CA THR A 497 -4.41 -19.24 -28.95
C THR A 497 -5.87 -18.79 -28.87
N ALA A 498 -6.30 -17.92 -29.76
CA ALA A 498 -7.69 -17.55 -29.95
C ALA A 498 -8.26 -18.27 -31.18
N PRO A 499 -9.18 -19.25 -31.02
CA PRO A 499 -9.75 -19.99 -32.15
C PRO A 499 -10.62 -19.12 -33.06
N GLU A 500 -11.19 -18.05 -32.51
CA GLU A 500 -12.02 -17.06 -33.19
C GLU A 500 -11.82 -15.68 -32.56
N THR A 501 -12.45 -14.65 -33.11
CA THR A 501 -12.45 -13.32 -32.48
C THR A 501 -13.22 -13.37 -31.16
N GLY A 502 -12.59 -12.90 -30.09
CA GLY A 502 -13.16 -12.94 -28.74
C GLY A 502 -12.28 -12.21 -27.76
N TYR A 503 -12.09 -12.78 -26.57
CA TYR A 503 -11.38 -12.16 -25.47
C TYR A 503 -10.46 -13.13 -24.75
N LEU A 504 -9.35 -12.62 -24.21
CA LEU A 504 -8.73 -13.19 -23.03
C LEU A 504 -9.56 -12.76 -21.81
N PHE A 505 -10.11 -13.72 -21.07
CA PHE A 505 -10.72 -13.50 -19.77
C PHE A 505 -9.67 -13.64 -18.66
N LEU A 506 -9.71 -12.72 -17.70
CA LEU A 506 -8.92 -12.78 -16.47
C LEU A 506 -9.85 -12.69 -15.25
N PRO A 507 -9.82 -13.68 -14.33
CA PRO A 507 -10.64 -13.70 -13.13
C PRO A 507 -10.08 -12.78 -12.05
N THR A 508 -10.04 -11.48 -12.35
CA THR A 508 -9.63 -10.43 -11.43
C THR A 508 -10.41 -9.16 -11.75
N THR A 509 -10.61 -8.32 -10.74
CA THR A 509 -11.33 -7.06 -10.90
C THR A 509 -10.56 -6.06 -11.74
N ILE A 510 -11.27 -5.32 -12.58
CA ILE A 510 -10.70 -4.24 -13.38
C ILE A 510 -10.07 -3.16 -12.49
N ASN A 511 -8.90 -2.70 -12.89
CA ASN A 511 -8.21 -1.60 -12.22
C ASN A 511 -7.48 -0.74 -13.26
N PRO A 512 -7.63 0.60 -13.22
CA PRO A 512 -7.00 1.51 -14.18
C PRO A 512 -5.47 1.52 -14.12
N GLY A 513 -4.85 0.89 -13.11
CA GLY A 513 -3.41 0.72 -13.04
C GLY A 513 -2.84 -0.35 -13.98
N TRP A 514 -3.68 -1.21 -14.56
CA TRP A 514 -3.23 -2.22 -15.52
C TRP A 514 -3.01 -1.63 -16.92
N THR A 515 -1.93 -2.06 -17.57
CA THR A 515 -1.69 -1.81 -18.99
C THR A 515 -1.44 -3.14 -19.67
N PHE A 516 -2.29 -3.49 -20.64
CA PHE A 516 -2.19 -4.70 -21.44
C PHE A 516 -1.54 -4.41 -22.79
N ARG A 517 -0.79 -5.39 -23.29
CA ARG A 517 -0.31 -5.39 -24.66
C ARG A 517 -0.56 -6.73 -25.32
N VAL A 518 -1.15 -6.69 -26.51
CA VAL A 518 -1.32 -7.85 -27.41
C VAL A 518 -0.39 -7.63 -28.59
N ASP A 519 0.50 -8.59 -28.85
CA ASP A 519 1.52 -8.52 -29.92
C ASP A 519 2.37 -7.24 -29.88
N GLY A 520 2.70 -6.82 -28.66
CA GLY A 520 3.51 -5.63 -28.39
C GLY A 520 2.76 -4.29 -28.50
N GLN A 521 1.52 -4.28 -29.01
CA GLN A 521 0.68 -3.09 -29.11
C GLN A 521 -0.15 -2.91 -27.83
N VAL A 522 -0.31 -1.67 -27.37
CA VAL A 522 -1.15 -1.38 -26.20
C VAL A 522 -2.61 -1.61 -26.58
N THR A 523 -3.29 -2.44 -25.79
CA THR A 523 -4.69 -2.83 -26.02
C THR A 523 -5.53 -2.38 -24.84
N GLU A 524 -6.66 -1.74 -25.11
CA GLU A 524 -7.63 -1.35 -24.10
C GLU A 524 -8.37 -2.59 -23.57
N SER A 525 -8.36 -2.77 -22.25
CA SER A 525 -9.14 -3.79 -21.57
C SER A 525 -10.55 -3.30 -21.29
N MET A 526 -11.53 -4.20 -21.36
CA MET A 526 -12.90 -3.95 -20.92
C MET A 526 -13.18 -4.77 -19.66
N ALA A 527 -14.39 -4.62 -19.10
CA ALA A 527 -14.83 -5.41 -17.97
C ALA A 527 -16.19 -6.04 -18.24
N ILE A 528 -16.37 -7.27 -17.78
CA ILE A 528 -17.69 -7.89 -17.62
C ILE A 528 -18.27 -7.33 -16.33
N ARG A 529 -19.42 -6.67 -16.43
CA ARG A 529 -20.22 -6.11 -15.33
C ARG A 529 -19.42 -5.19 -14.43
N ASP A 530 -18.56 -4.36 -15.02
CA ASP A 530 -17.58 -3.50 -14.34
C ASP A 530 -16.68 -4.25 -13.32
N CYS A 531 -16.54 -5.57 -13.51
CA CYS A 531 -15.87 -6.47 -12.60
C CYS A 531 -14.71 -7.19 -13.30
N PHE A 532 -14.95 -8.29 -14.01
CA PHE A 532 -13.87 -9.14 -14.50
C PHE A 532 -13.24 -8.60 -15.77
N ILE A 533 -11.91 -8.63 -15.85
CA ILE A 533 -11.18 -8.09 -17.00
C ILE A 533 -11.34 -8.99 -18.23
N ILE A 534 -11.64 -8.37 -19.37
CA ILE A 534 -11.53 -8.99 -20.69
C ILE A 534 -10.64 -8.15 -21.61
N VAL A 535 -9.77 -8.81 -22.38
CA VAL A 535 -8.85 -8.16 -23.34
C VAL A 535 -9.17 -8.66 -24.75
N PRO A 536 -9.52 -7.79 -25.71
CA PRO A 536 -9.85 -8.19 -27.08
C PRO A 536 -8.72 -8.96 -27.77
N LEU A 537 -9.07 -10.06 -28.42
CA LEU A 537 -8.18 -10.87 -29.25
C LEU A 537 -8.84 -11.13 -30.62
N SER A 538 -8.05 -11.00 -31.69
CA SER A 538 -8.43 -11.54 -33.00
C SER A 538 -8.23 -13.05 -33.03
N ALA A 539 -8.74 -13.74 -34.05
CA ALA A 539 -8.40 -15.15 -34.25
C ALA A 539 -6.91 -15.32 -34.58
N GLY A 540 -6.23 -16.26 -33.90
CA GLY A 540 -4.82 -16.57 -34.12
C GLY A 540 -4.03 -16.79 -32.82
N GLU A 541 -2.71 -16.87 -32.97
CA GLU A 541 -1.76 -16.95 -31.85
C GLU A 541 -1.35 -15.55 -31.43
N HIS A 542 -1.39 -15.28 -30.12
CA HIS A 542 -1.11 -13.96 -29.56
C HIS A 542 -0.10 -14.04 -28.42
N THR A 543 0.78 -13.04 -28.37
CA THR A 543 1.59 -12.75 -27.20
C THR A 543 0.88 -11.70 -26.35
N VAL A 544 0.72 -11.96 -25.05
CA VAL A 544 0.05 -11.05 -24.12
C VAL A 544 0.99 -10.71 -22.98
N SER A 545 1.12 -9.42 -22.70
CA SER A 545 1.82 -8.93 -21.51
C SER A 545 0.98 -7.91 -20.76
N ALA A 546 1.08 -7.94 -19.45
CA ALA A 546 0.40 -6.97 -18.59
C ALA A 546 1.36 -6.44 -17.52
N ARG A 547 1.24 -5.15 -17.22
CA ARG A 547 2.00 -4.48 -16.15
C ARG A 547 1.06 -3.60 -15.33
N PHE A 548 1.19 -3.67 -14.02
CA PHE A 548 0.44 -2.84 -13.09
C PHE A 548 1.30 -1.71 -12.53
N VAL A 549 0.81 -0.48 -12.65
CA VAL A 549 1.38 0.70 -12.00
C VAL A 549 0.22 1.49 -11.37
N PRO A 550 0.24 1.73 -10.04
CA PRO A 550 -0.83 2.51 -9.41
C PRO A 550 -1.01 3.88 -10.04
N VAL A 551 -2.27 4.28 -10.25
CA VAL A 551 -2.60 5.59 -10.79
C VAL A 551 -1.99 6.70 -9.91
N GLY A 552 -1.33 7.66 -10.56
CA GLY A 552 -0.65 8.76 -9.86
C GLY A 552 0.77 8.44 -9.35
N PHE A 553 1.25 7.20 -9.49
CA PHE A 553 2.62 6.84 -9.08
C PHE A 553 3.69 7.71 -9.76
N GLY A 554 3.61 7.85 -11.10
CA GLY A 554 4.52 8.70 -11.87
C GLY A 554 4.42 10.18 -11.48
N THR A 555 3.21 10.69 -11.25
CA THR A 555 2.97 12.06 -10.76
C THR A 555 3.62 12.28 -9.39
N GLY A 556 3.48 11.31 -8.48
CA GLY A 556 4.11 11.34 -7.16
C GLY A 556 5.64 11.38 -7.23
N ILE A 557 6.25 10.60 -8.12
CA ILE A 557 7.69 10.67 -8.40
C ILE A 557 8.07 12.05 -8.94
N GLY A 558 7.31 12.57 -9.92
CA GLY A 558 7.55 13.89 -10.51
C GLY A 558 7.51 15.01 -9.47
N MET A 559 6.50 15.02 -8.60
CA MET A 559 6.38 15.99 -7.50
C MET A 559 7.54 15.88 -6.51
N THR A 560 7.97 14.65 -6.20
CA THR A 560 9.09 14.40 -5.28
C THR A 560 10.40 14.93 -5.86
N VAL A 561 10.70 14.60 -7.12
CA VAL A 561 11.89 15.09 -7.84
C VAL A 561 11.86 16.61 -7.95
N ALA A 562 10.73 17.21 -8.31
CA ALA A 562 10.58 18.66 -8.38
C ALA A 562 10.85 19.33 -7.02
N GLY A 563 10.36 18.73 -5.92
CA GLY A 563 10.66 19.17 -4.56
C GLY A 563 12.17 19.15 -4.26
N PHE A 564 12.88 18.07 -4.57
CA PHE A 564 14.32 17.98 -4.40
C PHE A 564 15.09 18.99 -5.26
N VAL A 565 14.69 19.17 -6.52
CA VAL A 565 15.30 20.16 -7.43
C VAL A 565 15.10 21.57 -6.90
N ALA A 566 13.91 21.92 -6.41
CA ALA A 566 13.63 23.21 -5.81
C ALA A 566 14.51 23.47 -4.57
N ILE A 567 14.67 22.46 -3.70
CA ILE A 567 15.55 22.53 -2.52
C ILE A 567 17.02 22.73 -2.95
N ALA A 568 17.50 21.97 -3.94
CA ALA A 568 18.86 22.06 -4.44
C ALA A 568 19.12 23.42 -5.11
N ALA A 569 18.20 23.89 -5.96
CA ALA A 569 18.28 25.19 -6.62
C ALA A 569 18.33 26.33 -5.60
N TYR A 570 17.47 26.29 -4.56
CA TYR A 570 17.51 27.25 -3.48
C TYR A 570 18.88 27.25 -2.77
N ALA A 571 19.43 26.07 -2.45
CA ALA A 571 20.72 25.95 -1.79
C ALA A 571 21.88 26.54 -2.63
N VAL A 572 21.88 26.29 -3.95
CA VAL A 572 22.89 26.81 -4.88
C VAL A 572 22.75 28.34 -5.05
N LEU A 573 21.54 28.84 -5.26
CA LEU A 573 21.28 30.28 -5.39
C LEU A 573 21.70 31.03 -4.11
N LYS A 574 21.46 30.45 -2.94
CA LYS A 574 21.91 30.98 -1.65
C LYS A 574 23.44 31.02 -1.54
N ARG A 575 24.14 29.96 -1.96
CA ARG A 575 25.60 29.91 -1.99
C ARG A 575 26.17 30.96 -2.95
N ASN A 576 25.60 31.10 -4.13
CA ASN A 576 26.05 32.06 -5.14
C ASN A 576 25.81 33.52 -4.71
N LYS A 577 24.65 33.84 -4.12
CA LYS A 577 24.41 35.17 -3.53
C LYS A 577 25.39 35.48 -2.40
N ARG A 578 25.73 34.50 -1.55
CA ARG A 578 26.72 34.67 -0.48
C ARG A 578 28.13 34.89 -1.04
N ASN A 579 28.53 34.17 -2.08
CA ASN A 579 29.83 34.32 -2.73
C ASN A 579 29.95 35.68 -3.44
N LYS A 580 28.95 36.10 -4.23
CA LYS A 580 28.93 37.43 -4.88
C LYS A 580 29.03 38.57 -3.87
N LYS A 581 28.28 38.48 -2.77
CA LYS A 581 28.34 39.48 -1.69
C LYS A 581 29.70 39.54 -1.00
N GLN A 582 30.37 38.39 -0.82
CA GLN A 582 31.73 38.35 -0.29
C GLN A 582 32.74 38.95 -1.28
N GLU A 583 32.54 38.75 -2.57
CA GLU A 583 33.38 39.30 -3.63
C GLU A 583 33.23 40.82 -3.75
N GLU A 584 32.01 41.36 -3.73
CA GLU A 584 31.75 42.80 -3.66
C GLU A 584 32.36 43.46 -2.42
N LEU A 585 32.25 42.81 -1.25
CA LEU A 585 32.89 43.26 -0.01
C LEU A 585 34.42 43.19 -0.06
N ARG A 586 34.98 42.33 -0.92
CA ARG A 586 36.42 42.23 -1.16
C ARG A 586 36.88 43.33 -2.13
N ARG A 587 36.12 43.59 -3.20
CA ARG A 587 36.38 44.69 -4.16
C ARG A 587 36.31 46.06 -3.49
N LYS A 588 35.28 46.35 -2.69
CA LYS A 588 35.18 47.61 -1.93
C LYS A 588 36.35 47.82 -0.99
N ARG A 589 36.84 46.77 -0.32
CA ARG A 589 38.02 46.84 0.55
C ARG A 589 39.33 47.07 -0.19
N ILE A 590 39.46 46.62 -1.43
CA ILE A 590 40.64 46.87 -2.27
C ILE A 590 40.60 48.32 -2.77
N GLN A 591 39.43 48.81 -3.16
CA GLN A 591 39.23 50.19 -3.61
C GLN A 591 39.50 51.21 -2.49
N GLU A 592 39.07 50.94 -1.26
CA GLU A 592 39.41 51.75 -0.08
C GLU A 592 40.89 51.69 0.33
N HIS A 593 41.65 50.67 -0.13
CA HIS A 593 43.09 50.56 0.15
C HIS A 593 43.94 51.38 -0.82
N ASN A 594 43.46 51.58 -2.05
CA ASN A 594 44.15 52.34 -3.10
C ASN A 594 43.89 53.86 -3.07
N VAL A 595 42.99 54.34 -2.19
CA VAL A 595 42.63 55.77 -2.05
C VAL A 595 43.30 56.42 -0.82
N ARG A 596 44.22 55.72 -0.13
CA ARG A 596 45.00 56.35 0.95
C ARG A 596 46.26 57.00 0.34
N PRO A 597 46.46 58.33 0.47
CA PRO A 597 47.68 58.97 0.00
C PRO A 597 48.89 58.41 0.76
N PRO A 598 50.10 58.43 0.15
CA PRO A 598 51.31 58.00 0.84
C PRO A 598 51.48 58.87 2.09
N ALA A 599 51.71 58.23 3.23
CA ALA A 599 52.04 58.94 4.45
C ALA A 599 53.35 59.72 4.21
N LEU A 600 53.29 61.04 4.32
CA LEU A 600 54.48 61.88 4.52
C LEU A 600 55.18 61.41 5.80
N LEU A 601 56.50 61.28 5.68
CA LEU A 601 57.45 60.93 6.75
C LEU A 601 57.37 61.90 7.93
#